data_AF-A0AAV3YT44-F1
#
_entry.id   AF-A0AAV3YT44-F1
#
_cell.length_a   1.000
_cell.length_b   1.000
_cell.length_c   1.000
_cell.angle_alpha   90.00
_cell.angle_beta   90.00
_cell.angle_gamma   90.00
#
_symmetry.space_group_name_H-M   'P 1'
#
loop_
_entity.id
_entity.type
_entity.pdbx_description
1 polymer ?
#
loop_
_entity_poly.entity_id
_entity_poly.type
_entity_poly.pdbx_seq_one_letter_code
_entity_poly.pdbx_strand_id
1 'polypeptide(L)'
;MTSGPCLVLALQQAGAVKRLLDLLGPEEPQSARRLSQFLWRGEFGRDIFNNGMYCSSTYIDAVEDIKALFPDGLCCEDSQLLTAEQICAPAEDSIVEVCSNTRRRAVPAHQCQSDAADTQENSAEHQITVEGIRPTLFFTQLSHLTDWAF
;
A
#
# COMPACT_ATOMS: atom_id res chain seq x y z
N MET A 1 6.88 4.83 -21.13
CA MET A 1 7.61 4.70 -19.84
C MET A 1 8.80 3.76 -20.05
N THR A 2 9.97 4.30 -20.39
CA THR A 2 11.18 3.49 -20.67
C THR A 2 12.46 4.14 -20.13
N SER A 3 12.33 5.23 -19.36
CA SER A 3 13.43 6.05 -18.86
C SER A 3 14.11 5.50 -17.60
N GLY A 4 13.57 4.44 -17.00
CA GLY A 4 14.12 3.82 -15.79
C GLY A 4 13.25 2.66 -15.29
N PRO A 5 13.68 1.99 -14.21
CA PRO A 5 12.88 0.95 -13.57
C PRO A 5 11.59 1.55 -13.00
N CYS A 6 10.54 0.74 -12.96
CA CYS A 6 9.26 1.09 -12.34
C CYS A 6 8.83 -0.02 -11.38
N LEU A 7 8.00 0.35 -10.41
CA LEU A 7 7.37 -0.59 -9.49
C LEU A 7 5.91 -0.76 -9.91
N VAL A 8 5.48 -2.01 -10.01
CA VAL A 8 4.09 -2.37 -10.31
C VAL A 8 3.54 -3.12 -9.10
N LEU A 9 2.35 -2.73 -8.66
CA LEU A 9 1.68 -3.32 -7.49
C LEU A 9 0.23 -3.64 -7.85
N ALA A 10 -0.19 -4.88 -7.58
CA ALA A 10 -1.61 -5.24 -7.55
C ALA A 10 -2.15 -5.05 -6.12
N LEU A 11 -3.23 -4.29 -5.96
CA LEU A 11 -3.81 -3.96 -4.67
C LEU A 11 -5.23 -4.52 -4.53
N GLN A 12 -5.52 -5.13 -3.38
CA GLN A 12 -6.83 -5.69 -3.08
C GLN A 12 -7.49 -4.97 -1.91
N GLN A 13 -8.65 -4.36 -2.16
CA GLN A 13 -9.50 -3.74 -1.15
C GLN A 13 -10.92 -3.57 -1.70
N ALA A 14 -11.93 -3.49 -0.82
CA ALA A 14 -13.27 -3.09 -1.21
C ALA A 14 -13.26 -1.66 -1.81
N GLY A 15 -13.61 -1.56 -3.09
CA GLY A 15 -13.58 -0.30 -3.84
C GLY A 15 -12.17 0.23 -4.11
N ALA A 16 -11.18 -0.67 -4.28
CA ALA A 16 -9.76 -0.32 -4.43
C ALA A 16 -9.49 0.76 -5.48
N VAL A 17 -10.05 0.65 -6.70
CA VAL A 17 -9.84 1.61 -7.79
C VAL A 17 -10.22 3.03 -7.35
N LYS A 18 -11.44 3.20 -6.83
CA LYS A 18 -11.91 4.51 -6.36
C LYS A 18 -11.06 5.04 -5.20
N ARG A 19 -10.77 4.20 -4.20
CA ARG A 19 -9.97 4.59 -3.04
C ARG A 19 -8.57 5.04 -3.45
N LEU A 20 -7.95 4.33 -4.40
CA LEU A 20 -6.63 4.67 -4.90
C LEU A 20 -6.64 5.98 -5.70
N LEU A 21 -7.63 6.18 -6.56
CA LEU A 21 -7.80 7.46 -7.27
C LEU A 21 -8.04 8.63 -6.32
N ASP A 22 -8.84 8.42 -5.26
CA ASP A 22 -9.09 9.43 -4.22
C ASP A 22 -7.78 9.80 -3.47
N LEU A 23 -6.85 8.85 -3.28
CA LEU A 23 -5.52 9.09 -2.70
C LEU A 23 -4.54 9.77 -3.67
N LEU A 24 -4.57 9.38 -4.95
CA LEU A 24 -3.69 9.95 -5.97
C LEU A 24 -4.04 11.39 -6.30
N GLY A 25 -5.34 11.69 -6.40
CA GLY A 25 -5.84 12.98 -6.86
C GLY A 25 -5.84 13.12 -8.38
N PRO A 26 -6.13 14.34 -8.89
CA PRO A 26 -6.22 14.60 -10.32
C PRO A 26 -4.88 14.35 -11.03
N GLU A 27 -4.93 14.04 -12.32
CA GLU A 27 -3.74 13.71 -13.12
C GLU A 27 -2.72 14.84 -13.18
N GLU A 28 -3.18 16.09 -13.18
CA GLU A 28 -2.30 17.26 -13.18
C GLU A 28 -1.77 17.54 -11.77
N PRO A 29 -0.45 17.45 -11.53
CA PRO A 29 0.12 17.67 -10.20
C PRO A 29 -0.18 19.04 -9.59
N GLN A 30 -0.28 20.10 -10.42
CA GLN A 30 -0.59 21.43 -9.92
C GLN A 30 -2.04 21.53 -9.42
N SER A 31 -2.98 20.89 -10.10
CA SER A 31 -4.36 20.76 -9.60
C SER A 31 -4.42 19.95 -8.32
N ALA A 32 -3.67 18.85 -8.23
CA ALA A 32 -3.62 18.04 -7.00
C ALA A 32 -3.10 18.86 -5.81
N ARG A 33 -1.98 19.59 -5.96
CA ARG A 33 -1.44 20.47 -4.91
C ARG A 33 -2.42 21.55 -4.46
N ARG A 34 -3.20 22.11 -5.38
CA ARG A 34 -4.22 23.12 -5.08
C ARG A 34 -5.38 22.57 -4.27
N LEU A 35 -5.74 21.30 -4.48
CA LEU A 35 -6.81 20.64 -3.75
C LEU A 35 -6.36 20.20 -2.35
N SER A 36 -5.17 19.60 -2.23
CA SER A 36 -4.62 19.14 -0.96
C SER A 36 -3.14 18.80 -1.09
N GLN A 37 -2.36 19.13 -0.06
CA GLN A 37 -0.94 18.75 0.04
C GLN A 37 -0.72 17.24 0.27
N PHE A 38 -1.77 16.47 0.59
CA PHE A 38 -1.66 15.04 0.89
C PHE A 38 -1.92 14.13 -0.31
N LEU A 39 -2.30 14.69 -1.46
CA LEU A 39 -2.53 13.92 -2.68
C LEU A 39 -1.20 13.53 -3.31
N TRP A 40 -1.02 12.25 -3.61
CA TRP A 40 0.28 11.72 -4.01
C TRP A 40 0.79 12.29 -5.34
N ARG A 41 -0.10 12.58 -6.29
CA ARG A 41 0.31 13.27 -7.53
C ARG A 41 0.72 14.72 -7.27
N GLY A 42 0.17 15.35 -6.24
CA GLY A 42 0.57 16.69 -5.84
C GLY A 42 1.97 16.71 -5.20
N GLU A 43 2.25 15.71 -4.36
CA GLU A 43 3.51 15.57 -3.63
C GLU A 43 4.66 15.06 -4.51
N PHE A 44 4.42 14.01 -5.30
CA PHE A 44 5.48 13.31 -6.06
C PHE A 44 5.50 13.65 -7.57
N GLY A 45 4.44 14.27 -8.09
CA GLY A 45 4.32 14.58 -9.52
C GLY A 45 4.97 15.92 -9.90
N ARG A 46 5.68 15.91 -11.05
CA ARG A 46 6.35 17.10 -11.60
C ARG A 46 5.49 17.82 -12.63
N ASP A 47 4.96 17.09 -13.61
CA ASP A 47 4.14 17.59 -14.71
C ASP A 47 3.08 16.55 -15.11
N ILE A 48 2.27 16.84 -16.13
CA ILE A 48 1.18 15.96 -16.59
C ILE A 48 1.66 14.61 -17.16
N PHE A 49 2.88 14.55 -17.70
CA PHE A 49 3.48 13.34 -18.27
C PHE A 49 4.30 12.57 -17.22
N ASN A 50 4.79 13.28 -16.21
CA ASN A 50 5.57 12.80 -15.08
C ASN A 50 4.81 13.03 -13.77
N ASN A 51 3.59 12.51 -13.69
CA ASN A 51 2.70 12.65 -12.52
C ASN A 51 3.09 11.74 -11.34
N GLY A 52 4.13 10.91 -11.51
CA GLY A 52 4.71 10.04 -10.49
C GLY A 52 4.00 8.71 -10.31
N MET A 53 2.68 8.65 -10.48
CA MET A 53 1.87 7.48 -10.15
C MET A 53 0.77 7.21 -11.19
N TYR A 54 0.75 5.97 -11.66
CA TYR A 54 -0.32 5.40 -12.49
C TYR A 54 -1.32 4.60 -11.64
N CYS A 55 -2.58 4.64 -12.02
CA CYS A 55 -3.65 3.78 -11.51
C CYS A 55 -4.71 3.65 -12.61
N SER A 56 -5.25 2.45 -12.77
CA SER A 56 -6.37 2.17 -13.65
C SER A 56 -7.57 3.05 -13.29
N SER A 57 -8.29 3.54 -14.30
CA SER A 57 -9.39 4.49 -14.09
C SER A 57 -10.72 3.79 -13.78
N THR A 58 -10.87 2.56 -14.31
CA THR A 58 -12.04 1.71 -14.11
C THR A 58 -11.64 0.33 -13.62
N TYR A 59 -12.64 -0.45 -13.17
CA TYR A 59 -12.44 -1.84 -12.80
C TYR A 59 -11.98 -2.70 -13.98
N ILE A 60 -12.54 -2.46 -15.17
CA ILE A 60 -12.21 -3.22 -16.38
C ILE A 60 -10.74 -2.98 -16.75
N ASP A 61 -10.31 -1.72 -16.77
CA ASP A 61 -8.89 -1.37 -17.00
C ASP A 61 -7.99 -2.05 -15.97
N ALA A 62 -8.41 -2.11 -14.69
CA ALA A 62 -7.61 -2.75 -13.65
C ALA A 62 -7.44 -4.26 -13.87
N VAL A 63 -8.48 -4.95 -14.31
CA VAL A 63 -8.42 -6.38 -14.64
C VAL A 63 -7.50 -6.61 -15.85
N GLU A 64 -7.60 -5.77 -16.88
CA GLU A 64 -6.73 -5.85 -18.07
C GLU A 64 -5.26 -5.57 -17.72
N ASP A 65 -5.00 -4.53 -16.92
CA ASP A 65 -3.66 -4.18 -16.44
C ASP A 65 -3.05 -5.31 -15.62
N ILE A 66 -3.81 -5.93 -14.72
CA ILE A 66 -3.33 -7.06 -13.91
C ILE A 66 -2.95 -8.23 -14.81
N LYS A 67 -3.79 -8.59 -15.79
CA LYS A 67 -3.50 -9.69 -16.72
C LYS A 67 -2.28 -9.41 -17.61
N ALA A 68 -2.07 -8.15 -17.98
CA ALA A 68 -0.94 -7.74 -18.80
C ALA A 68 0.38 -7.71 -18.01
N LEU A 69 0.34 -7.29 -16.74
CA LEU A 69 1.52 -7.08 -15.91
C LEU A 69 1.91 -8.31 -15.08
N PHE A 70 0.95 -9.17 -14.75
CA PHE A 70 1.12 -10.38 -13.94
C PHE A 70 0.56 -11.62 -14.65
N PRO A 71 1.15 -12.05 -15.78
CA PRO A 71 0.65 -13.18 -16.57
C PRO A 71 0.71 -14.51 -15.81
N ASP A 72 1.66 -14.65 -14.88
CA ASP A 72 1.83 -15.86 -14.07
C ASP A 72 0.89 -15.90 -12.85
N GLY A 73 0.17 -14.80 -12.59
CA GLY A 73 -0.76 -14.65 -11.48
C GLY A 73 -0.24 -13.78 -10.32
N LEU A 74 -1.04 -13.70 -9.26
CA LEU A 74 -0.80 -12.86 -8.09
C LEU A 74 -0.39 -13.69 -6.88
N CYS A 75 0.55 -13.18 -6.09
CA CYS A 75 1.03 -13.79 -4.84
C CYS A 75 0.09 -13.50 -3.65
N CYS A 76 -1.21 -13.71 -3.83
CA CYS A 76 -2.24 -13.56 -2.79
C CYS A 76 -3.09 -14.82 -2.65
N GLU A 77 -3.89 -14.90 -1.58
CA GLU A 77 -4.90 -15.95 -1.46
C GLU A 77 -5.91 -15.85 -2.61
N ASP A 78 -6.38 -17.01 -3.06
CA ASP A 78 -7.45 -17.08 -4.06
C ASP A 78 -8.74 -16.46 -3.47
N SER A 79 -9.51 -15.83 -4.34
CA SER A 79 -10.74 -15.11 -3.99
C SER A 79 -11.76 -15.29 -5.10
N GLN A 80 -13.04 -15.34 -4.73
CA GLN A 80 -14.15 -15.47 -5.69
C GLN A 80 -14.08 -14.44 -6.84
N LEU A 81 -13.58 -13.23 -6.54
CA LEU A 81 -13.38 -12.18 -7.53
C LEU A 81 -12.28 -12.55 -8.54
N LEU A 82 -11.13 -13.05 -8.05
CA LEU A 82 -10.01 -13.46 -8.91
C LEU A 82 -10.42 -14.63 -9.81
N THR A 83 -11.13 -15.61 -9.25
CA THR A 83 -11.68 -16.74 -10.02
C THR A 83 -12.64 -16.25 -11.11
N ALA A 84 -13.56 -15.33 -10.80
CA ALA A 84 -14.53 -14.80 -11.75
C ALA A 84 -13.85 -14.05 -12.92
N GLU A 85 -12.78 -13.32 -12.63
CA GLU A 85 -12.01 -12.56 -13.62
C GLU A 85 -10.93 -13.40 -14.33
N GLN A 86 -10.79 -14.68 -14.02
CA GLN A 86 -9.77 -15.58 -14.57
C GLN A 86 -8.33 -15.09 -14.28
N ILE A 87 -8.10 -14.57 -13.08
CA ILE A 87 -6.77 -14.18 -12.59
C ILE A 87 -6.23 -15.33 -11.72
N CYS A 88 -5.04 -15.83 -12.04
CA CYS A 88 -4.42 -16.92 -11.31
C CYS A 88 -3.91 -16.45 -9.93
N ALA A 89 -4.27 -17.18 -8.87
CA ALA A 89 -3.76 -16.99 -7.50
C ALA A 89 -3.94 -18.29 -6.69
N PRO A 90 -3.03 -18.66 -5.76
CA PRO A 90 -1.74 -18.01 -5.48
C PRO A 90 -0.67 -18.38 -6.52
N ALA A 91 0.04 -17.36 -7.04
CA ALA A 91 1.27 -17.55 -7.80
C ALA A 91 2.50 -17.52 -6.88
N GLU A 92 3.55 -18.26 -7.24
CA GLU A 92 4.83 -18.25 -6.53
C GLU A 92 5.70 -17.09 -7.03
N ASP A 93 6.22 -16.29 -6.11
CA ASP A 93 7.19 -15.24 -6.40
C ASP A 93 8.56 -15.65 -5.85
N SER A 94 9.43 -16.13 -6.75
CA SER A 94 10.78 -16.59 -6.40
C SER A 94 11.67 -15.49 -5.80
N ILE A 95 11.33 -14.20 -6.00
CA ILE A 95 12.08 -13.07 -5.43
C ILE A 95 11.69 -12.87 -3.96
N VAL A 96 10.41 -13.02 -3.63
CA VAL A 96 9.89 -12.78 -2.28
C VAL A 96 10.21 -13.94 -1.33
N GLU A 97 10.26 -15.18 -1.83
CA GLU A 97 10.61 -16.38 -1.04
C GLU A 97 12.01 -16.29 -0.39
N VAL A 98 12.95 -15.57 -1.03
CA VAL A 98 14.29 -15.32 -0.50
C VAL A 98 14.27 -14.37 0.71
N CYS A 99 13.31 -13.46 0.79
CA CYS A 99 13.21 -12.47 1.88
C CYS A 99 12.60 -13.03 3.17
N SER A 100 11.75 -14.07 3.10
CA SER A 100 11.18 -14.72 4.30
C SER A 100 12.20 -15.53 5.10
N ASN A 101 13.26 -16.03 4.46
CA ASN A 101 14.31 -16.81 5.12
C ASN A 101 15.37 -15.95 5.82
N THR A 102 15.43 -14.66 5.52
CA THR A 102 16.24 -13.71 6.29
C THR A 102 15.41 -13.24 7.46
N ARG A 103 15.48 -13.94 8.60
CA ARG A 103 14.95 -13.44 9.89
C ARG A 103 15.45 -12.01 10.08
N ARG A 104 14.59 -11.02 9.84
CA ARG A 104 14.85 -9.63 10.24
C ARG A 104 15.09 -9.71 11.74
N ARG A 105 16.33 -9.48 12.18
CA ARG A 105 16.68 -9.41 13.60
C ARG A 105 15.86 -8.25 14.15
N ALA A 106 14.76 -8.54 14.82
CA ALA A 106 13.97 -7.53 15.49
C ALA A 106 14.90 -6.81 16.46
N VAL A 107 15.14 -5.53 16.23
CA VAL A 107 15.76 -4.66 17.23
C VAL A 107 14.73 -4.54 18.34
N PRO A 108 15.03 -4.98 19.58
CA PRO A 108 14.07 -4.84 20.66
C PRO A 108 13.76 -3.34 20.86
N ALA A 109 12.47 -3.02 20.91
CA ALA A 109 12.03 -1.67 21.24
C ALA A 109 12.59 -1.29 22.61
N HIS A 110 13.26 -0.13 22.69
CA HIS A 110 13.65 0.46 23.96
C HIS A 110 12.39 0.63 24.83
N GLN A 111 12.39 0.01 26.01
CA GLN A 111 11.35 0.14 27.01
C GLN A 111 11.35 1.57 27.55
N CYS A 112 10.32 2.36 27.24
CA CYS A 112 9.95 3.51 28.06
C CYS A 112 8.96 3.02 29.11
N GLN A 113 9.41 2.96 30.37
CA GLN A 113 8.56 2.72 31.53
C GLN A 113 7.72 3.97 31.78
N SER A 114 6.41 3.80 31.96
CA SER A 114 5.54 4.79 32.58
C SER A 114 4.78 4.10 33.70
N ASP A 115 5.01 4.59 34.92
CA ASP A 115 4.47 4.09 36.17
C ASP A 115 2.94 4.15 36.24
N ALA A 116 2.40 3.22 37.03
CA ALA A 116 0.99 2.93 37.23
C ALA A 116 0.27 3.97 38.11
N ALA A 117 -1.04 4.11 37.89
CA ALA A 117 -2.01 4.38 38.96
C ALA A 117 -3.41 3.84 38.58
N ASP A 118 -3.92 2.98 39.45
CA ASP A 118 -5.23 2.31 39.47
C ASP A 118 -6.44 3.25 39.49
N THR A 119 -7.57 2.78 38.94
CA THR A 119 -8.89 2.74 39.64
C THR A 119 -9.83 1.79 38.87
N GLN A 120 -10.38 0.80 39.57
CA GLN A 120 -11.40 -0.15 39.11
C GLN A 120 -12.80 0.47 39.13
N GLU A 121 -13.63 0.13 38.13
CA GLU A 121 -15.07 -0.06 38.38
C GLU A 121 -15.70 -1.06 37.39
N ASN A 122 -16.45 -2.01 37.96
CA ASN A 122 -17.07 -3.16 37.29
C ASN A 122 -18.33 -2.76 36.50
N SER A 123 -18.57 -3.41 35.36
CA SER A 123 -19.82 -4.17 35.10
C SER A 123 -19.80 -4.85 33.74
N ALA A 124 -20.34 -6.07 33.71
CA ALA A 124 -20.32 -6.99 32.60
C ALA A 124 -21.31 -6.62 31.49
N GLU A 125 -20.86 -6.66 30.24
CA GLU A 125 -21.70 -7.02 29.10
C GLU A 125 -20.91 -7.92 28.14
N HIS A 126 -21.49 -9.11 27.87
CA HIS A 126 -21.04 -10.05 26.86
C HIS A 126 -21.26 -9.45 25.46
N GLN A 127 -20.22 -9.39 24.62
CA GLN A 127 -20.41 -9.53 23.17
C GLN A 127 -19.11 -9.87 22.42
N ILE A 128 -19.03 -11.16 22.04
CA ILE A 128 -18.65 -11.71 20.73
C ILE A 128 -17.42 -11.09 20.02
N THR A 129 -16.39 -11.94 19.91
CA THR A 129 -15.22 -11.89 19.05
C THR A 129 -15.49 -11.43 17.62
N VAL A 130 -14.72 -10.47 17.12
CA VAL A 130 -14.31 -10.43 15.70
C VAL A 130 -12.82 -10.06 15.62
N GLU A 131 -12.07 -11.06 15.22
CA GLU A 131 -10.69 -11.05 14.75
C GLU A 131 -10.42 -9.97 13.69
N GLY A 132 -9.18 -9.45 13.70
CA GLY A 132 -8.40 -9.42 12.47
C GLY A 132 -8.26 -8.07 11.76
N ILE A 133 -7.00 -7.80 11.40
CA ILE A 133 -6.50 -6.85 10.40
C ILE A 133 -6.22 -5.43 10.92
N ARG A 134 -5.02 -5.26 11.47
CA ARG A 134 -4.33 -3.96 11.52
C ARG A 134 -3.79 -3.63 10.13
N PRO A 135 -4.21 -2.54 9.46
CA PRO A 135 -3.51 -2.08 8.27
C PRO A 135 -2.18 -1.44 8.72
N THR A 136 -1.10 -2.20 8.57
CA THR A 136 0.24 -1.68 8.83
C THR A 136 0.74 -0.98 7.58
N LEU A 137 0.51 0.34 7.48
CA LEU A 137 1.16 1.17 6.48
C LEU A 137 2.61 1.40 6.92
N PHE A 138 3.56 0.70 6.31
CA PHE A 138 4.98 1.05 6.41
C PHE A 138 5.39 1.83 5.16
N PHE A 139 5.55 3.14 5.31
CA PHE A 139 6.34 3.95 4.38
C PHE A 139 7.81 3.81 4.81
N THR A 140 8.65 3.18 3.99
CA THR A 140 10.10 3.40 4.09
C THR A 140 10.42 4.66 3.29
N GLN A 141 10.60 5.77 4.00
CA GLN A 141 11.16 6.99 3.45
C GLN A 141 12.62 6.74 3.04
N LEU A 142 12.93 6.94 1.76
CA LEU A 142 14.30 6.96 1.26
C LEU A 142 14.94 8.28 1.75
N SER A 143 15.70 8.22 2.84
CA SER A 143 16.48 9.37 3.31
C SER A 143 17.69 9.59 2.39
N HIS A 144 17.59 10.55 1.49
CA HIS A 144 18.74 11.30 1.01
C HIS A 144 18.43 12.80 1.14
N LEU A 145 18.87 13.38 2.25
CA LEU A 145 19.10 14.83 2.42
C LEU A 145 20.37 14.94 3.28
N THR A 146 21.51 15.14 2.64
CA THR A 146 22.20 16.45 2.46
C THR A 146 22.84 16.94 3.75
N ASP A 147 24.16 16.77 3.81
CA ASP A 147 25.08 17.59 4.60
C ASP A 147 24.82 19.07 4.32
N TRP A 148 24.47 19.81 5.38
CA TRP A 148 24.68 21.26 5.47
C TRP A 148 25.32 21.52 6.83
N ALA A 149 26.64 21.71 6.83
CA ALA A 149 27.36 22.28 7.95
C ALA A 149 27.68 23.76 7.64
N PHE A 150 27.58 24.55 8.71
CA PHE A 150 27.82 26.00 8.81
C PHE A 150 29.16 26.48 8.22
#